data_AF-A0A261BXC4-F1
#
_entry.id   AF-A0A261BXC4-F1
#
_cell.length_a   1.000
_cell.length_b   1.000
_cell.length_c   1.000
_cell.angle_alpha   90.00
_cell.angle_beta   90.00
_cell.angle_gamma   90.00
#
_symmetry.space_group_name_H-M   'P 1'
#
loop_
_entity.id
_entity.type
_entity.pdbx_description
1 polymer ?
#
loop_
_entity_poly.entity_id
_entity_poly.type
_entity_poly.pdbx_seq_one_letter_code
_entity_poly.pdbx_strand_id
1 'polypeptide(L)'
;MNDETTHEFQWEQENIDNYDAPLHNLVIDFLQDLDLPFATVENPRFQDLIKYLNPVVTPPTVNSIKFHATNTQELEAIPVPDNEGVVVPPLNLTEFPSTADIGKYLNGVTISEGTSFVCIVCLKKHDWSKMRKLDRNEIPIFLYVCVAVGLYSLEIAQKMFTMPKTLRCCYEHYSRVVEALMSKLNVAAVEDIITCDEKQVKDAYLIWKQIKNPGFMENQQSLRKVLSGLGSFRYTLRYRIMSKISAVLIDLSGTLHIEELAIPGAQAALELLRQHVQVKFVTNTTKESQNLLHQRLKSCGFQIEKHEIFTSLSAARDLILKNQYRPYFILDDKAMEDFEGISTEDPNSVVIGLAPEKFNDGIMTEAFRLIKEKNASLIAIHKGRYYQKKDGLHLGPGAYVAGLEYATGVEAKVVGKPEKLFFESALKTLGDNIDFSNAVMIGDDVNDDALGAIKVGMRSILVKTGKFRSGDELKVKNVANSFVDAVDMIIANKVEND
;
A
#
# COMPACT_ATOMS: atom_id res chain seq x y z
N MET A 1 29.78 -26.67 -40.83
CA MET A 1 29.27 -27.91 -40.22
C MET A 1 29.11 -27.61 -38.75
N ASN A 2 27.87 -27.74 -38.28
CA ASN A 2 27.44 -27.48 -36.93
C ASN A 2 28.14 -28.42 -35.95
N ASP A 3 28.49 -27.91 -34.77
CA ASP A 3 28.46 -28.66 -33.53
C ASP A 3 28.08 -27.70 -32.41
N GLU A 4 26.77 -27.54 -32.21
CA GLU A 4 26.22 -27.06 -30.95
C GLU A 4 26.18 -28.25 -30.00
N THR A 5 27.05 -28.25 -29.00
CA THR A 5 26.93 -29.11 -27.82
C THR A 5 25.71 -28.68 -27.02
N THR A 6 24.58 -29.35 -27.21
CA THR A 6 23.45 -29.31 -26.29
C THR A 6 23.78 -30.11 -25.03
N HIS A 7 23.98 -29.41 -23.91
CA HIS A 7 23.88 -30.03 -22.60
C HIS A 7 22.42 -30.40 -22.34
N GLU A 8 22.10 -31.70 -22.39
CA GLU A 8 20.81 -32.25 -21.93
C GLU A 8 20.67 -31.99 -20.43
N PHE A 9 19.71 -31.15 -20.06
CA PHE A 9 19.24 -31.00 -18.68
C PHE A 9 18.36 -32.22 -18.34
N GLN A 10 18.89 -33.17 -17.56
CA GLN A 10 18.08 -34.20 -16.94
C GLN A 10 17.33 -33.58 -15.75
N TRP A 11 16.00 -33.55 -15.83
CA TRP A 11 15.13 -33.14 -14.72
C TRP A 11 14.79 -34.35 -13.86
N GLU A 12 15.24 -34.32 -12.60
CA GLU A 12 14.79 -35.20 -11.54
C GLU A 12 13.31 -34.89 -11.16
N GLN A 13 12.63 -35.92 -10.68
CA GLN A 13 11.18 -36.08 -10.58
C GLN A 13 10.46 -35.16 -9.56
N GLU A 14 11.13 -34.13 -9.04
CA GLU A 14 10.66 -33.29 -7.91
C GLU A 14 9.78 -32.10 -8.30
N ASN A 15 9.50 -31.85 -9.59
CA ASN A 15 8.76 -30.65 -10.01
C ASN A 15 7.27 -30.85 -10.34
N ILE A 16 6.71 -32.02 -10.05
CA ILE A 16 5.26 -32.28 -10.22
C ILE A 16 4.43 -31.62 -9.09
N ASP A 17 5.06 -31.32 -7.94
CA ASP A 17 4.39 -30.72 -6.78
C ASP A 17 4.28 -29.17 -6.84
N ASN A 18 4.89 -28.52 -7.84
CA ASN A 18 4.83 -27.06 -8.05
C ASN A 18 3.99 -26.65 -9.27
N TYR A 19 2.95 -27.41 -9.60
CA TYR A 19 1.94 -26.96 -10.57
C TYR A 19 1.04 -25.87 -9.96
N ASP A 20 1.40 -24.60 -10.15
CA ASP A 20 0.60 -23.45 -9.74
C ASP A 20 -0.47 -23.13 -10.79
N ALA A 21 -1.60 -23.82 -10.70
CA ALA A 21 -2.77 -23.61 -11.56
C ALA A 21 -3.26 -22.13 -11.65
N PRO A 22 -3.19 -21.32 -10.57
CA PRO A 22 -3.40 -19.88 -10.63
C PRO A 22 -2.48 -19.12 -11.58
N LEU A 23 -1.16 -19.36 -11.52
CA LEU A 23 -0.19 -18.72 -12.42
C LEU A 23 -0.41 -19.14 -13.87
N HIS A 24 -0.74 -20.42 -14.08
CA HIS A 24 -1.11 -20.98 -15.37
C HIS A 24 -2.33 -20.27 -16.00
N ASN A 25 -3.39 -20.05 -15.22
CA ASN A 25 -4.60 -19.37 -15.72
C ASN A 25 -4.37 -17.86 -15.93
N LEU A 26 -3.53 -17.22 -15.11
CA LEU A 26 -3.16 -15.81 -15.25
C LEU A 26 -2.47 -15.53 -16.60
N VAL A 27 -1.58 -16.44 -17.03
CA VAL A 27 -0.88 -16.33 -18.31
C VAL A 27 -1.83 -16.55 -19.49
N ILE A 28 -2.79 -17.46 -19.37
CA ILE A 28 -3.82 -17.68 -20.41
C ILE A 28 -4.73 -16.47 -20.56
N ASP A 29 -5.22 -15.92 -19.45
CA ASP A 29 -6.10 -14.75 -19.46
C ASP A 29 -5.38 -13.51 -20.02
N PHE A 30 -4.10 -13.31 -19.66
CA PHE A 30 -3.26 -12.24 -20.20
C PHE A 30 -3.08 -12.32 -21.73
N LEU A 31 -2.89 -13.52 -22.28
CA LEU A 31 -2.72 -13.70 -23.72
C LEU A 31 -4.03 -13.51 -24.51
N GLN A 32 -5.17 -13.90 -23.91
CA GLN A 32 -6.50 -13.67 -24.48
C GLN A 32 -6.90 -12.19 -24.44
N ASP A 33 -6.55 -11.47 -23.39
CA ASP A 33 -6.80 -10.02 -23.27
C ASP A 33 -5.98 -9.18 -24.28
N LEU A 34 -4.91 -9.75 -24.83
CA LEU A 34 -4.07 -9.13 -25.87
C LEU A 34 -4.39 -9.59 -27.31
N ASP A 35 -5.40 -10.46 -27.48
CA ASP A 35 -5.84 -10.99 -28.79
C ASP A 35 -4.73 -11.70 -29.60
N LEU A 36 -3.74 -12.29 -28.89
CA LEU A 36 -2.63 -13.03 -29.50
C LEU A 36 -3.03 -14.50 -29.71
N PRO A 37 -2.99 -15.05 -30.94
CA PRO A 37 -3.30 -16.46 -31.16
C PRO A 37 -2.21 -17.35 -30.51
N PHE A 38 -2.64 -18.45 -29.88
CA PHE A 38 -1.77 -19.43 -29.21
C PHE A 38 -0.61 -19.97 -30.08
N ALA A 39 -0.68 -19.81 -31.40
CA ALA A 39 0.26 -20.40 -32.36
C ALA A 39 1.42 -19.48 -32.80
N THR A 40 1.44 -18.19 -32.46
CA THR A 40 2.35 -17.21 -33.11
C THR A 40 3.49 -16.66 -32.25
N VAL A 41 3.76 -17.24 -31.07
CA VAL A 41 4.95 -16.86 -30.29
C VAL A 41 6.11 -17.79 -30.67
N GLU A 42 7.00 -17.32 -31.56
CA GLU A 42 8.25 -18.01 -31.94
C GLU A 42 9.31 -17.95 -30.83
N ASN A 43 8.93 -18.29 -29.59
CA ASN A 43 9.86 -18.45 -28.50
C ASN A 43 9.97 -19.95 -28.14
N PRO A 44 11.15 -20.57 -28.33
CA PRO A 44 11.34 -22.01 -28.13
C PRO A 44 10.94 -22.50 -26.72
N ARG A 45 11.18 -21.69 -25.68
CA ARG A 45 10.80 -22.02 -24.29
C ARG A 45 9.28 -22.05 -24.08
N PHE A 46 8.53 -21.34 -24.92
CA PHE A 46 7.08 -21.24 -24.83
C PHE A 46 6.38 -22.43 -25.51
N GLN A 47 7.00 -23.01 -26.55
CA GLN A 47 6.50 -24.20 -27.25
C GLN A 47 6.58 -25.46 -26.36
N ASP A 48 7.60 -25.57 -25.51
CA ASP A 48 7.75 -26.70 -24.59
C ASP A 48 6.70 -26.69 -23.46
N LEU A 49 6.29 -25.49 -23.01
CA LEU A 49 5.21 -25.32 -22.04
C LEU A 49 3.85 -25.75 -22.62
N ILE A 50 3.59 -25.51 -23.90
CA ILE A 50 2.32 -25.87 -24.57
C ILE A 50 2.16 -27.40 -24.69
N LYS A 51 3.25 -28.16 -24.89
CA LYS A 51 3.21 -29.63 -24.92
C LYS A 51 2.81 -30.25 -23.58
N TYR A 52 3.07 -29.57 -22.46
CA TYR A 52 2.75 -30.05 -21.12
C TYR A 52 1.23 -29.98 -20.79
N LEU A 53 0.45 -29.19 -21.53
CA LEU A 53 -0.87 -28.73 -21.10
C LEU A 53 -2.09 -29.40 -21.76
N ASN A 54 -1.90 -30.43 -22.61
CA ASN A 54 -3.01 -30.98 -23.39
C ASN A 54 -3.01 -32.52 -23.47
N PRO A 55 -3.75 -33.24 -22.61
CA PRO A 55 -4.11 -34.64 -22.85
C PRO A 55 -5.58 -34.74 -23.32
N VAL A 56 -5.75 -35.33 -24.50
CA VAL A 56 -7.04 -35.58 -25.17
C VAL A 56 -7.87 -36.62 -24.43
N VAL A 57 -9.15 -36.35 -24.13
CA VAL A 57 -10.18 -37.39 -23.86
C VAL A 57 -11.55 -36.97 -24.43
N THR A 58 -12.16 -37.86 -25.22
CA THR A 58 -13.49 -37.77 -25.89
C THR A 58 -14.69 -37.92 -24.94
N PRO A 59 -15.90 -37.43 -25.30
CA PRO A 59 -17.05 -37.29 -24.39
C PRO A 59 -18.04 -38.47 -24.43
N PRO A 60 -18.89 -38.67 -23.41
CA PRO A 60 -20.14 -39.43 -23.53
C PRO A 60 -21.36 -38.50 -23.73
N THR A 61 -22.23 -38.91 -24.65
CA THR A 61 -23.55 -38.33 -24.97
C THR A 61 -24.60 -38.58 -23.89
N VAL A 62 -25.47 -37.61 -23.62
CA VAL A 62 -26.67 -37.79 -22.79
C VAL A 62 -27.92 -37.28 -23.52
N ASN A 63 -28.96 -38.13 -23.49
CA ASN A 63 -30.28 -37.93 -24.07
C ASN A 63 -31.12 -36.85 -23.34
N SER A 64 -31.98 -36.24 -24.15
CA SER A 64 -33.06 -35.28 -23.91
C SER A 64 -33.82 -35.34 -22.57
N ILE A 65 -34.09 -34.16 -21.96
CA ILE A 65 -35.36 -33.84 -21.28
C ILE A 65 -35.73 -32.37 -21.54
N LYS A 66 -37.00 -32.12 -21.90
CA LYS A 66 -37.63 -30.80 -22.15
C LYS A 66 -38.10 -30.14 -20.83
N PHE A 67 -38.00 -28.81 -20.75
CA PHE A 67 -38.62 -28.01 -19.68
C PHE A 67 -40.01 -27.47 -20.10
N HIS A 68 -40.96 -27.50 -19.17
CA HIS A 68 -42.16 -26.66 -19.19
C HIS A 68 -41.98 -25.51 -18.20
N ALA A 69 -42.28 -24.30 -18.65
CA ALA A 69 -42.34 -23.09 -17.83
C ALA A 69 -43.78 -22.87 -17.33
N THR A 70 -43.94 -22.52 -16.05
CA THR A 70 -45.19 -21.91 -15.55
C THR A 70 -44.90 -20.83 -14.51
N ASN A 71 -45.11 -19.59 -14.97
CA ASN A 71 -45.69 -18.42 -14.32
C ASN A 71 -45.70 -18.21 -12.79
N THR A 72 -45.16 -17.04 -12.42
CA THR A 72 -45.69 -15.98 -11.52
C THR A 72 -46.61 -16.39 -10.37
N GLN A 73 -46.13 -16.20 -9.13
CA GLN A 73 -46.95 -15.80 -8.00
C GLN A 73 -46.13 -15.04 -6.95
N GLU A 74 -46.77 -14.05 -6.34
CA GLU A 74 -46.27 -13.06 -5.38
C GLU A 74 -45.73 -13.69 -4.08
N LEU A 75 -44.72 -13.05 -3.49
CA LEU A 75 -44.06 -13.48 -2.25
C LEU A 75 -44.88 -13.04 -1.02
N GLU A 76 -45.44 -14.01 -0.27
CA GLU A 76 -45.79 -13.83 1.13
C GLU A 76 -44.56 -14.05 2.04
N ALA A 77 -44.43 -13.22 3.07
CA ALA A 77 -43.35 -13.27 4.04
C ALA A 77 -43.50 -14.45 5.02
N ILE A 78 -42.38 -15.12 5.32
CA ILE A 78 -42.27 -16.17 6.35
C ILE A 78 -41.60 -15.56 7.59
N PRO A 79 -42.10 -15.76 8.82
CA PRO A 79 -41.46 -15.24 10.03
C PRO A 79 -40.25 -16.09 10.42
N VAL A 80 -39.17 -15.42 10.84
CA VAL A 80 -37.94 -16.07 11.34
C VAL A 80 -37.97 -16.09 12.87
N PRO A 81 -37.64 -17.22 13.55
CA PRO A 81 -37.57 -17.27 15.01
C PRO A 81 -36.27 -16.66 15.54
N ASP A 82 -36.40 -16.02 16.71
CA ASP A 82 -35.32 -15.40 17.47
C ASP A 82 -34.21 -16.40 17.82
N ASN A 83 -32.97 -16.03 17.49
CA ASN A 83 -31.80 -16.33 18.31
C ASN A 83 -30.72 -15.26 18.03
N GLU A 84 -30.56 -14.40 19.04
CA GLU A 84 -29.52 -13.40 19.31
C GLU A 84 -28.46 -13.20 18.21
N GLY A 85 -28.84 -12.43 17.19
CA GLY A 85 -27.92 -11.82 16.26
C GLY A 85 -27.38 -10.51 16.82
N VAL A 86 -26.07 -10.32 16.78
CA VAL A 86 -25.42 -9.01 16.95
C VAL A 86 -26.19 -7.97 16.15
N VAL A 87 -26.74 -6.96 16.84
CA VAL A 87 -27.44 -5.84 16.20
C VAL A 87 -26.40 -4.99 15.48
N VAL A 88 -26.21 -5.28 14.20
CA VAL A 88 -25.49 -4.41 13.27
C VAL A 88 -26.37 -3.18 13.07
N PRO A 89 -25.87 -1.95 13.28
CA PRO A 89 -26.64 -0.76 12.92
C PRO A 89 -26.96 -0.81 11.42
N PRO A 90 -28.23 -0.72 11.00
CA PRO A 90 -28.59 -0.84 9.60
C PRO A 90 -28.00 0.33 8.80
N LEU A 91 -27.51 0.03 7.61
CA LEU A 91 -27.20 1.03 6.59
C LEU A 91 -28.38 1.99 6.46
N ASN A 92 -28.17 3.29 6.64
CA ASN A 92 -29.25 4.27 6.54
C ASN A 92 -29.62 4.52 5.07
N LEU A 93 -30.47 3.64 4.53
CA LEU A 93 -30.99 3.71 3.15
C LEU A 93 -31.76 4.99 2.86
N THR A 94 -32.20 5.74 3.87
CA THR A 94 -32.93 7.01 3.69
C THR A 94 -32.04 8.16 3.19
N GLU A 95 -30.71 8.04 3.31
CA GLU A 95 -29.77 9.04 2.80
C GLU A 95 -29.38 8.82 1.33
N PHE A 96 -29.78 7.68 0.78
CA PHE A 96 -29.62 7.33 -0.62
C PHE A 96 -30.82 7.86 -1.45
N PRO A 97 -30.61 8.22 -2.72
CA PRO A 97 -31.62 8.75 -3.61
C PRO A 97 -32.51 7.62 -4.10
N SER A 98 -33.74 7.99 -4.42
CA SER A 98 -34.72 7.03 -4.91
C SER A 98 -34.32 6.51 -6.30
N THR A 99 -34.82 5.31 -6.64
CA THR A 99 -34.74 4.77 -8.02
C THR A 99 -35.29 5.74 -9.06
N ALA A 100 -36.27 6.57 -8.68
CA ALA A 100 -36.81 7.63 -9.52
C ALA A 100 -35.81 8.76 -9.78
N ASP A 101 -35.02 9.16 -8.78
CA ASP A 101 -33.99 10.19 -8.94
C ASP A 101 -32.81 9.69 -9.77
N ILE A 102 -32.45 8.41 -9.64
CA ILE A 102 -31.44 7.75 -10.48
C ILE A 102 -31.91 7.68 -11.94
N GLY A 103 -33.19 7.35 -12.16
CA GLY A 103 -33.79 7.38 -13.49
C GLY A 103 -33.70 8.75 -14.17
N LYS A 104 -33.90 9.84 -13.42
CA LYS A 104 -33.72 11.21 -13.94
C LYS A 104 -32.26 11.49 -14.33
N TYR A 105 -31.31 11.09 -13.50
CA TYR A 105 -29.87 11.25 -13.78
C TYR A 105 -29.44 10.52 -15.05
N LEU A 106 -29.84 9.25 -15.21
CA LEU A 106 -29.52 8.44 -16.38
C LEU A 106 -30.14 8.99 -17.67
N ASN A 107 -31.31 9.62 -17.58
CA ASN A 107 -31.99 10.24 -18.72
C ASN A 107 -31.50 11.67 -19.02
N GLY A 108 -30.39 12.11 -18.40
CA GLY A 108 -29.76 13.39 -18.72
C GLY A 108 -30.49 14.61 -18.19
N VAL A 109 -31.41 14.45 -17.22
CA VAL A 109 -32.03 15.58 -16.53
C VAL A 109 -30.93 16.30 -15.75
N THR A 110 -30.53 17.47 -16.25
CA THR A 110 -29.48 18.29 -15.64
C THR A 110 -29.91 18.84 -14.30
N ILE A 111 -29.15 18.51 -13.26
CA ILE A 111 -29.15 19.21 -11.97
C ILE A 111 -28.27 20.45 -12.17
N SER A 112 -28.86 21.62 -12.42
CA SER A 112 -28.22 22.81 -13.03
C SER A 112 -27.07 23.45 -12.23
N GLU A 113 -26.08 23.99 -12.99
CA GLU A 113 -25.01 24.99 -12.73
C GLU A 113 -23.86 24.75 -11.72
N GLY A 114 -22.60 24.97 -12.17
CA GLY A 114 -21.36 25.01 -11.36
C GLY A 114 -20.26 23.99 -11.71
N THR A 115 -19.03 24.25 -11.26
CA THR A 115 -17.80 23.40 -11.38
C THR A 115 -17.82 22.13 -10.50
N SER A 116 -18.99 21.77 -9.97
CA SER A 116 -19.19 20.70 -9.00
C SER A 116 -19.46 19.34 -9.66
N PHE A 117 -19.01 18.26 -9.00
CA PHE A 117 -19.22 16.89 -9.48
C PHE A 117 -20.45 16.26 -8.81
N VAL A 118 -21.17 15.42 -9.57
CA VAL A 118 -22.34 14.70 -9.04
C VAL A 118 -21.90 13.37 -8.45
N CYS A 119 -22.27 13.13 -7.20
CA CYS A 119 -22.11 11.82 -6.57
C CYS A 119 -23.12 10.84 -7.16
N ILE A 120 -22.65 9.71 -7.68
CA ILE A 120 -23.53 8.67 -8.24
C ILE A 120 -24.43 8.08 -7.16
N VAL A 121 -23.97 8.07 -5.92
CA VAL A 121 -24.72 7.51 -4.80
C VAL A 121 -25.81 8.44 -4.37
N CYS A 122 -25.56 9.71 -4.01
CA CYS A 122 -26.61 10.61 -3.47
C CYS A 122 -27.22 11.57 -4.50
N LEU A 123 -26.71 11.58 -5.72
CA LEU A 123 -27.09 12.48 -6.82
C LEU A 123 -26.99 13.98 -6.49
N LYS A 124 -26.31 14.33 -5.39
CA LYS A 124 -26.02 15.72 -5.02
C LYS A 124 -24.70 16.16 -5.65
N LYS A 125 -24.61 17.46 -5.89
CA LYS A 125 -23.37 18.14 -6.28
C LYS A 125 -22.48 18.33 -5.07
N HIS A 126 -21.21 18.02 -5.24
CA HIS A 126 -20.19 18.25 -4.24
C HIS A 126 -18.98 18.94 -4.88
N ASP A 127 -18.26 19.68 -4.04
CA ASP A 127 -16.93 20.16 -4.37
C ASP A 127 -15.99 18.98 -4.66
N TRP A 128 -14.98 19.21 -5.51
CA TRP A 128 -13.99 18.20 -5.88
C TRP A 128 -13.27 17.58 -4.67
N SER A 129 -13.03 18.36 -3.61
CA SER A 129 -12.39 17.93 -2.36
C SER A 129 -13.20 16.88 -1.58
N LYS A 130 -14.51 16.79 -1.83
CA LYS A 130 -15.41 15.83 -1.16
C LYS A 130 -15.74 14.62 -2.03
N MET A 131 -15.10 14.51 -3.19
CA MET A 131 -15.48 13.60 -4.26
C MET A 131 -14.34 12.67 -4.68
N ARG A 132 -14.61 11.38 -4.62
CA ARG A 132 -13.76 10.31 -5.14
C ARG A 132 -14.10 10.01 -6.59
N LYS A 133 -13.08 9.92 -7.45
CA LYS A 133 -13.20 9.32 -8.79
C LYS A 133 -13.15 7.80 -8.66
N LEU A 134 -14.09 7.10 -9.29
CA LEU A 134 -14.06 5.64 -9.37
C LEU A 134 -13.26 5.24 -10.61
N ASP A 135 -12.23 4.41 -10.45
CA ASP A 135 -11.45 3.91 -11.57
C ASP A 135 -12.23 2.83 -12.37
N ARG A 136 -11.79 2.52 -13.60
CA ARG A 136 -12.51 1.56 -14.48
C ARG A 136 -12.63 0.15 -13.90
N ASN A 137 -11.74 -0.23 -12.98
CA ASN A 137 -11.71 -1.54 -12.34
C ASN A 137 -12.50 -1.55 -11.01
N GLU A 138 -12.59 -0.41 -10.33
CA GLU A 138 -13.41 -0.18 -9.13
C GLU A 138 -14.90 -0.08 -9.47
N ILE A 139 -15.26 0.56 -10.59
CA ILE A 139 -16.66 0.81 -10.97
C ILE A 139 -17.51 -0.48 -10.94
N PRO A 140 -17.13 -1.60 -11.57
CA PRO A 140 -17.92 -2.83 -11.52
C PRO A 140 -18.17 -3.34 -10.11
N ILE A 141 -17.16 -3.25 -9.23
CA ILE A 141 -17.24 -3.72 -7.85
C ILE A 141 -18.16 -2.81 -7.07
N PHE A 142 -17.96 -1.49 -7.18
CA PHE A 142 -18.79 -0.50 -6.51
C PHE A 142 -20.26 -0.61 -6.93
N LEU A 143 -20.53 -0.73 -8.24
CA LEU A 143 -21.88 -0.92 -8.77
C LEU A 143 -22.49 -2.25 -8.31
N TYR A 144 -21.70 -3.33 -8.19
CA TYR A 144 -22.17 -4.58 -7.58
C TYR A 144 -22.66 -4.34 -6.15
N VAL A 145 -21.87 -3.65 -5.31
CA VAL A 145 -22.28 -3.40 -3.92
C VAL A 145 -23.58 -2.61 -3.90
N CYS A 146 -23.69 -1.59 -4.75
CA CYS A 146 -24.92 -0.83 -4.89
C CYS A 146 -26.12 -1.72 -5.29
N VAL A 147 -25.94 -2.73 -6.14
CA VAL A 147 -27.01 -3.71 -6.44
C VAL A 147 -27.31 -4.60 -5.24
N ALA A 148 -26.28 -5.11 -4.58
CA ALA A 148 -26.40 -6.04 -3.46
C ALA A 148 -27.09 -5.42 -2.23
N VAL A 149 -26.94 -4.12 -2.03
CA VAL A 149 -27.58 -3.34 -0.95
C VAL A 149 -28.92 -2.73 -1.37
N GLY A 150 -29.39 -3.00 -2.59
CA GLY A 150 -30.67 -2.52 -3.10
C GLY A 150 -30.68 -1.05 -3.55
N LEU A 151 -29.51 -0.40 -3.65
CA LEU A 151 -29.38 0.97 -4.15
C LEU A 151 -29.65 1.05 -5.66
N TYR A 152 -29.15 0.08 -6.44
CA TYR A 152 -29.38 0.00 -7.88
C TYR A 152 -30.06 -1.31 -8.25
N SER A 153 -30.86 -1.31 -9.31
CA SER A 153 -31.17 -2.54 -10.03
C SER A 153 -29.96 -2.96 -10.86
N LEU A 154 -29.88 -4.26 -11.21
CA LEU A 154 -28.84 -4.75 -12.12
C LEU A 154 -28.83 -3.98 -13.45
N GLU A 155 -30.00 -3.65 -13.98
CA GLU A 155 -30.16 -2.87 -15.21
C GLU A 155 -29.59 -1.46 -15.09
N ILE A 156 -29.84 -0.77 -13.96
CA ILE A 156 -29.26 0.55 -13.66
C ILE A 156 -27.74 0.46 -13.60
N ALA A 157 -27.20 -0.54 -12.90
CA ALA A 157 -25.75 -0.75 -12.79
C ALA A 157 -25.11 -1.00 -14.16
N GLN A 158 -25.72 -1.81 -15.02
CA GLN A 158 -25.24 -2.05 -16.40
C GLN A 158 -25.25 -0.77 -17.25
N LYS A 159 -26.31 0.05 -17.15
CA LYS A 159 -26.38 1.36 -17.82
C LYS A 159 -25.30 2.31 -17.31
N MET A 160 -25.08 2.37 -16.00
CA MET A 160 -24.01 3.20 -15.40
C MET A 160 -22.62 2.75 -15.82
N PHE A 161 -22.37 1.44 -15.91
CA PHE A 161 -21.08 0.89 -16.32
C PHE A 161 -20.71 1.24 -17.77
N THR A 162 -21.71 1.31 -18.65
CA THR A 162 -21.53 1.66 -20.07
C THR A 162 -21.50 3.16 -20.34
N MET A 163 -21.65 4.00 -19.30
CA MET A 163 -21.59 5.46 -19.48
C MET A 163 -20.19 5.91 -19.92
N PRO A 164 -20.09 6.84 -20.89
CA PRO A 164 -18.81 7.38 -21.34
C PRO A 164 -18.16 8.31 -20.30
N LYS A 165 -18.93 8.79 -19.31
CA LYS A 165 -18.46 9.71 -18.27
C LYS A 165 -17.88 8.94 -17.09
N THR A 166 -16.78 9.45 -16.55
CA THR A 166 -16.19 8.96 -15.30
C THR A 166 -17.17 9.07 -14.14
N LEU A 167 -17.46 7.95 -13.48
CA LEU A 167 -18.31 7.91 -12.29
C LEU A 167 -17.56 8.42 -11.05
N ARG A 168 -18.28 9.07 -10.15
CA ARG A 168 -17.73 9.67 -8.92
C ARG A 168 -18.66 9.46 -7.74
N CYS A 169 -18.12 9.26 -6.55
CA CYS A 169 -18.88 9.11 -5.30
C CYS A 169 -18.30 10.05 -4.24
N CYS A 170 -19.12 10.63 -3.36
CA CYS A 170 -18.57 11.38 -2.22
C CYS A 170 -17.99 10.42 -1.17
N TYR A 171 -16.98 10.85 -0.42
CA TYR A 171 -16.25 9.98 0.51
C TYR A 171 -17.13 9.36 1.60
N GLU A 172 -18.12 10.10 2.07
CA GLU A 172 -19.10 9.62 3.05
C GLU A 172 -19.87 8.41 2.51
N HIS A 173 -20.47 8.54 1.33
CA HIS A 173 -21.24 7.45 0.72
C HIS A 173 -20.35 6.29 0.27
N TYR A 174 -19.13 6.57 -0.19
CA TYR A 174 -18.18 5.51 -0.52
C TYR A 174 -17.87 4.63 0.70
N SER A 175 -17.62 5.25 1.86
CA SER A 175 -17.32 4.53 3.12
C SER A 175 -18.50 3.66 3.55
N ARG A 176 -19.73 4.19 3.52
CA ARG A 176 -20.96 3.45 3.87
C ARG A 176 -21.22 2.27 2.93
N VAL A 177 -20.96 2.44 1.63
CA VAL A 177 -21.09 1.35 0.65
C VAL A 177 -20.06 0.25 0.92
N VAL A 178 -18.81 0.61 1.23
CA VAL A 178 -17.78 -0.36 1.63
C VAL A 178 -18.18 -1.12 2.89
N GLU A 179 -18.64 -0.45 3.94
CA GLU A 179 -19.13 -1.08 5.18
C GLU A 179 -20.27 -2.08 4.89
N ALA A 180 -21.19 -1.73 4.00
CA ALA A 180 -22.28 -2.60 3.62
C ALA A 180 -21.81 -3.86 2.86
N LEU A 181 -20.75 -3.74 2.03
CA LEU A 181 -20.11 -4.89 1.42
C LEU A 181 -19.47 -5.81 2.46
N MET A 182 -18.76 -5.24 3.43
CA MET A 182 -18.13 -5.98 4.53
C MET A 182 -19.17 -6.78 5.33
N SER A 183 -20.28 -6.12 5.67
CA SER A 183 -21.42 -6.76 6.33
C SER A 183 -22.01 -7.89 5.48
N LYS A 184 -22.18 -7.69 4.17
CA LYS A 184 -22.76 -8.70 3.26
C LYS A 184 -21.86 -9.94 3.10
N LEU A 185 -20.55 -9.73 3.07
CA LEU A 185 -19.53 -10.78 3.03
C LEU A 185 -19.28 -11.41 4.42
N ASN A 186 -19.97 -10.94 5.46
CA ASN A 186 -19.83 -11.39 6.85
C ASN A 186 -18.37 -11.37 7.34
N VAL A 187 -17.66 -10.29 7.04
CA VAL A 187 -16.25 -10.09 7.40
C VAL A 187 -16.11 -8.84 8.27
N ALA A 188 -15.29 -8.94 9.30
CA ALA A 188 -15.06 -7.85 10.24
C ALA A 188 -14.03 -6.83 9.71
N ALA A 189 -13.07 -7.29 8.91
CA ALA A 189 -12.02 -6.47 8.32
C ALA A 189 -11.79 -6.80 6.84
N VAL A 190 -11.29 -5.83 6.05
CA VAL A 190 -11.14 -5.94 4.58
C VAL A 190 -10.16 -7.06 4.21
N GLU A 191 -9.24 -7.35 5.12
CA GLU A 191 -8.25 -8.42 5.06
C GLU A 191 -8.92 -9.81 5.03
N ASP A 192 -10.05 -9.97 5.71
CA ASP A 192 -10.80 -11.22 5.85
C ASP A 192 -11.59 -11.59 4.58
N ILE A 193 -11.68 -10.67 3.60
CA ILE A 193 -12.30 -10.95 2.30
C ILE A 193 -11.60 -12.12 1.59
N ILE A 194 -10.30 -12.35 1.85
CA ILE A 194 -9.58 -13.49 1.27
C ILE A 194 -10.13 -14.82 1.80
N THR A 195 -10.62 -14.84 3.05
CA THR A 195 -11.05 -16.05 3.75
C THR A 195 -12.58 -16.20 3.83
N CYS A 196 -13.35 -15.28 3.23
CA CYS A 196 -14.81 -15.34 3.28
C CYS A 196 -15.41 -16.50 2.46
N ASP A 197 -16.60 -16.94 2.87
CA ASP A 197 -17.30 -18.12 2.35
C ASP A 197 -17.46 -18.09 0.82
N GLU A 198 -17.16 -19.20 0.17
CA GLU A 198 -17.33 -19.38 -1.28
C GLU A 198 -18.72 -19.04 -1.78
N LYS A 199 -19.76 -19.32 -0.99
CA LYS A 199 -21.14 -18.99 -1.39
C LYS A 199 -21.34 -17.47 -1.50
N GLN A 200 -20.82 -16.71 -0.55
CA GLN A 200 -20.95 -15.26 -0.50
C GLN A 200 -20.17 -14.57 -1.63
N VAL A 201 -18.99 -15.10 -1.96
CA VAL A 201 -18.14 -14.57 -3.04
C VAL A 201 -18.64 -14.98 -4.42
N LYS A 202 -19.24 -16.16 -4.55
CA LYS A 202 -19.79 -16.65 -5.81
C LYS A 202 -20.91 -15.75 -6.31
N ASP A 203 -21.86 -15.39 -5.45
CA ASP A 203 -22.96 -14.49 -5.81
C ASP A 203 -22.44 -13.11 -6.24
N ALA A 204 -21.44 -12.60 -5.52
CA ALA A 204 -20.76 -11.34 -5.85
C ALA A 204 -20.04 -11.38 -7.20
N TYR A 205 -19.34 -12.48 -7.49
CA TYR A 205 -18.62 -12.69 -8.75
C TYR A 205 -19.56 -12.76 -9.96
N LEU A 206 -20.70 -13.44 -9.81
CA LEU A 206 -21.70 -13.58 -10.89
C LEU A 206 -22.31 -12.22 -11.25
N ILE A 207 -22.70 -11.42 -10.26
CA ILE A 207 -23.23 -10.07 -10.51
C ILE A 207 -22.16 -9.18 -11.15
N TRP A 208 -20.92 -9.23 -10.67
CA TRP A 208 -19.81 -8.50 -11.27
C TRP A 208 -19.59 -8.86 -12.74
N LYS A 209 -19.68 -10.16 -13.10
CA LYS A 209 -19.63 -10.62 -14.50
C LYS A 209 -20.82 -10.11 -15.31
N GLN A 210 -22.03 -10.11 -14.75
CA GLN A 210 -23.24 -9.62 -15.42
C GLN A 210 -23.24 -8.10 -15.64
N ILE A 211 -22.62 -7.32 -14.75
CA ILE A 211 -22.43 -5.88 -14.95
C ILE A 211 -21.47 -5.63 -16.13
N LYS A 212 -20.38 -6.40 -16.21
CA LYS A 212 -19.41 -6.29 -17.31
C LYS A 212 -19.93 -6.84 -18.63
N ASN A 213 -20.76 -7.89 -18.58
CA ASN A 213 -21.33 -8.56 -19.74
C ASN A 213 -22.81 -8.90 -19.48
N PRO A 214 -23.75 -8.04 -19.93
CA PRO A 214 -25.19 -8.23 -19.69
C PRO A 214 -25.78 -9.54 -20.21
N GLY A 215 -25.13 -10.21 -21.17
CA GLY A 215 -25.53 -11.52 -21.69
C GLY A 215 -24.98 -12.71 -20.90
N PHE A 216 -24.26 -12.48 -19.79
CA PHE A 216 -23.63 -13.53 -19.00
C PHE A 216 -24.68 -14.39 -18.26
N MET A 217 -24.76 -15.67 -18.64
CA MET A 217 -25.69 -16.67 -18.12
C MET A 217 -24.88 -17.81 -17.44
N GLU A 218 -25.12 -18.06 -16.15
CA GLU A 218 -24.33 -19.01 -15.30
C GLU A 218 -24.22 -20.42 -15.91
N ASN A 219 -25.25 -20.84 -16.62
CA ASN A 219 -25.39 -22.14 -17.29
C ASN A 219 -24.53 -22.31 -18.56
N GLN A 220 -23.76 -21.31 -19.00
CA GLN A 220 -22.82 -21.41 -20.13
C GLN A 220 -21.36 -21.69 -19.73
N GLN A 221 -21.01 -21.71 -18.44
CA GLN A 221 -19.69 -22.13 -17.96
C GLN A 221 -19.77 -23.31 -17.01
N SER A 222 -18.78 -24.22 -17.09
CA SER A 222 -18.62 -25.28 -16.10
C SER A 222 -18.38 -24.67 -14.71
N LEU A 223 -19.01 -25.21 -13.67
CA LEU A 223 -18.82 -24.82 -12.26
C LEU A 223 -17.34 -24.61 -11.87
N ARG A 224 -16.43 -25.40 -12.46
CA ARG A 224 -14.97 -25.30 -12.31
C ARG A 224 -14.38 -23.94 -12.70
N LYS A 225 -14.86 -23.30 -13.77
CA LYS A 225 -14.40 -21.98 -14.24
C LYS A 225 -14.86 -20.84 -13.33
N VAL A 226 -16.04 -20.97 -12.74
CA VAL A 226 -16.55 -20.02 -11.74
C VAL A 226 -15.70 -20.12 -10.48
N LEU A 227 -15.48 -21.33 -9.97
CA LEU A 227 -14.68 -21.59 -8.76
C LEU A 227 -13.22 -21.13 -8.91
N SER A 228 -12.59 -21.34 -10.07
CA SER A 228 -11.21 -20.88 -10.32
C SER A 228 -11.07 -19.35 -10.34
N GLY A 229 -12.14 -18.62 -10.66
CA GLY A 229 -12.15 -17.15 -10.69
C GLY A 229 -12.39 -16.48 -9.33
N LEU A 230 -12.95 -17.20 -8.35
CA LEU A 230 -13.30 -16.64 -7.04
C LEU A 230 -12.06 -16.18 -6.26
N GLY A 231 -10.95 -16.91 -6.36
CA GLY A 231 -9.69 -16.54 -5.72
C GLY A 231 -9.20 -15.16 -6.17
N SER A 232 -9.00 -14.97 -7.48
CA SER A 232 -8.57 -13.68 -8.06
C SER A 232 -9.54 -12.54 -7.73
N PHE A 233 -10.84 -12.83 -7.70
CA PHE A 233 -11.87 -11.84 -7.35
C PHE A 233 -11.77 -11.37 -5.90
N ARG A 234 -11.51 -12.26 -4.93
CA ARG A 234 -11.28 -11.90 -3.51
C ARG A 234 -10.09 -10.95 -3.34
N TYR A 235 -8.97 -11.24 -4.00
CA TYR A 235 -7.80 -10.36 -3.97
C TYR A 235 -8.09 -9.00 -4.62
N THR A 236 -8.83 -8.98 -5.72
CA THR A 236 -9.23 -7.74 -6.39
C THR A 236 -10.15 -6.89 -5.50
N LEU A 237 -11.13 -7.50 -4.85
CA LEU A 237 -12.02 -6.86 -3.87
C LEU A 237 -11.22 -6.23 -2.73
N ARG A 238 -10.37 -7.02 -2.07
CA ARG A 238 -9.51 -6.53 -0.97
C ARG A 238 -8.67 -5.34 -1.41
N TYR A 239 -7.91 -5.48 -2.50
CA TYR A 239 -6.96 -4.46 -2.92
C TYR A 239 -7.63 -3.13 -3.34
N ARG A 240 -8.79 -3.20 -4.00
CA ARG A 240 -9.48 -1.99 -4.50
C ARG A 240 -10.20 -1.24 -3.38
N ILE A 241 -10.70 -1.95 -2.36
CA ILE A 241 -11.34 -1.36 -1.18
C ILE A 241 -10.30 -0.71 -0.25
N MET A 242 -9.12 -1.32 -0.10
CA MET A 242 -8.03 -0.85 0.78
C MET A 242 -7.38 0.48 0.38
N SER A 243 -7.71 1.09 -0.75
CA SER A 243 -6.99 2.27 -1.28
C SER A 243 -7.12 3.57 -0.47
N LYS A 244 -7.60 3.53 0.79
CA LYS A 244 -7.62 4.68 1.70
C LYS A 244 -6.27 4.81 2.40
N ILE A 245 -5.60 5.93 2.19
CA ILE A 245 -4.42 6.31 2.97
C ILE A 245 -4.89 6.53 4.41
N SER A 246 -4.32 5.80 5.37
CA SER A 246 -4.62 5.92 6.79
C SER A 246 -3.51 6.61 7.57
N ALA A 247 -2.28 6.54 7.07
CA ALA A 247 -1.10 7.11 7.71
C ALA A 247 -0.16 7.79 6.72
N VAL A 248 0.52 8.84 7.17
CA VAL A 248 1.54 9.54 6.39
C VAL A 248 2.79 9.70 7.25
N LEU A 249 3.90 9.19 6.73
CA LEU A 249 5.24 9.48 7.24
C LEU A 249 5.78 10.69 6.49
N ILE A 250 6.27 11.69 7.21
CA ILE A 250 6.70 12.98 6.64
C ILE A 250 8.16 13.22 7.00
N ASP A 251 9.04 13.32 6.01
CA ASP A 251 10.41 13.78 6.26
C ASP A 251 10.44 15.24 6.75
N LEU A 252 11.48 15.61 7.48
CA LEU A 252 11.64 16.96 8.02
C LEU A 252 12.39 17.91 7.07
N SER A 253 13.65 17.60 6.77
CA SER A 253 14.58 18.55 6.16
C SER A 253 14.52 18.45 4.65
N GLY A 254 14.25 19.57 3.98
CA GLY A 254 13.99 19.59 2.54
C GLY A 254 12.54 19.27 2.20
N THR A 255 11.72 18.88 3.19
CA THR A 255 10.29 18.57 3.03
C THR A 255 9.40 19.57 3.77
N LEU A 256 9.53 19.70 5.10
CA LEU A 256 8.78 20.68 5.89
C LEU A 256 9.52 21.99 6.08
N HIS A 257 10.85 21.96 6.12
CA HIS A 257 11.69 23.13 6.31
C HIS A 257 13.02 22.98 5.57
N ILE A 258 13.66 24.10 5.27
CA ILE A 258 15.04 24.18 4.80
C ILE A 258 15.79 25.02 5.83
N GLU A 259 16.77 24.42 6.49
CA GLU A 259 17.47 25.03 7.62
C GLU A 259 16.48 25.47 8.72
N GLU A 260 16.37 26.78 9.00
CA GLU A 260 15.49 27.35 10.02
C GLU A 260 14.19 27.92 9.45
N LEU A 261 13.92 27.73 8.15
CA LEU A 261 12.76 28.28 7.46
C LEU A 261 11.80 27.17 7.05
N ALA A 262 10.54 27.28 7.47
CA ALA A 262 9.48 26.40 6.98
C ALA A 262 9.27 26.59 5.47
N ILE A 263 8.93 25.50 4.78
CA ILE A 263 8.42 25.58 3.41
C ILE A 263 7.14 26.44 3.41
N PRO A 264 6.99 27.41 2.49
CA PRO A 264 5.82 28.29 2.46
C PRO A 264 4.50 27.50 2.45
N GLY A 265 3.63 27.78 3.42
CA GLY A 265 2.32 27.13 3.56
C GLY A 265 2.33 25.76 4.26
N ALA A 266 3.49 25.23 4.63
CA ALA A 266 3.60 23.88 5.20
C ALA A 266 2.84 23.71 6.53
N GLN A 267 2.78 24.75 7.37
CA GLN A 267 2.04 24.68 8.65
C GLN A 267 0.54 24.45 8.41
N ALA A 268 -0.07 25.26 7.53
CA ALA A 268 -1.50 25.13 7.20
C ALA A 268 -1.80 23.81 6.48
N ALA A 269 -0.90 23.37 5.58
CA ALA A 269 -1.03 22.08 4.91
C ALA A 269 -0.95 20.90 5.91
N LEU A 270 -0.06 20.97 6.90
CA LEU A 270 0.03 19.95 7.94
C LEU A 270 -1.24 19.88 8.79
N GLU A 271 -1.78 21.04 9.20
CA GLU A 271 -3.05 21.10 9.95
C GLU A 271 -4.20 20.48 9.15
N LEU A 272 -4.27 20.73 7.86
CA LEU A 272 -5.26 20.14 6.97
C LEU A 272 -5.08 18.62 6.81
N LEU A 273 -3.83 18.16 6.65
CA LEU A 273 -3.51 16.73 6.52
C LEU A 273 -3.94 15.95 7.76
N ARG A 274 -3.67 16.48 8.95
CA ARG A 274 -4.01 15.85 10.25
C ARG A 274 -5.52 15.64 10.45
N GLN A 275 -6.37 16.37 9.74
CA GLN A 275 -7.82 16.17 9.79
C GLN A 275 -8.27 14.90 9.04
N HIS A 276 -7.40 14.33 8.20
CA HIS A 276 -7.76 13.24 7.29
C HIS A 276 -7.02 11.93 7.58
N VAL A 277 -5.78 12.00 8.06
CA VAL A 277 -4.88 10.85 8.23
C VAL A 277 -4.03 10.99 9.50
N GLN A 278 -3.55 9.86 10.01
CA GLN A 278 -2.54 9.88 11.07
C GLN A 278 -1.19 10.32 10.49
N VAL A 279 -0.41 11.07 11.25
CA VAL A 279 0.86 11.63 10.80
C VAL A 279 1.97 11.26 11.77
N LYS A 280 3.12 10.86 11.22
CA LYS A 280 4.37 10.78 11.97
C LYS A 280 5.48 11.50 11.22
N PHE A 281 6.23 12.33 11.93
CA PHE A 281 7.41 12.97 11.38
C PHE A 281 8.59 12.02 11.50
N VAL A 282 9.32 11.82 10.41
CA VAL A 282 10.44 10.90 10.35
C VAL A 282 11.70 11.61 9.89
N THR A 283 12.86 11.24 10.41
CA THR A 283 14.13 11.78 9.90
C THR A 283 15.33 10.87 10.17
N ASN A 284 16.27 10.86 9.24
CA ASN A 284 17.60 10.30 9.46
C ASN A 284 18.49 11.39 10.07
N THR A 285 18.58 11.43 11.41
CA THR A 285 19.56 12.24 12.12
C THR A 285 20.46 11.37 12.99
N THR A 286 21.71 11.80 13.11
CA THR A 286 22.73 11.12 13.91
C THR A 286 23.41 12.05 14.92
N LYS A 287 23.06 13.34 14.93
CA LYS A 287 23.71 14.35 15.77
C LYS A 287 22.75 15.11 16.66
N GLU A 288 21.46 15.04 16.38
CA GLU A 288 20.47 15.89 17.05
C GLU A 288 19.48 15.01 17.77
N SER A 289 19.27 15.28 19.05
CA SER A 289 18.22 14.63 19.82
C SER A 289 16.83 15.01 19.30
N GLN A 290 15.85 14.20 19.66
CA GLN A 290 14.44 14.47 19.39
C GLN A 290 14.00 15.83 19.98
N ASN A 291 14.57 16.24 21.12
CA ASN A 291 14.28 17.53 21.77
C ASN A 291 14.78 18.72 20.93
N LEU A 292 15.99 18.65 20.39
CA LEU A 292 16.54 19.73 19.58
C LEU A 292 15.74 19.90 18.28
N LEU A 293 15.36 18.78 17.64
CA LEU A 293 14.49 18.79 16.47
C LEU A 293 13.11 19.38 16.77
N HIS A 294 12.52 19.00 17.91
CA HIS A 294 11.23 19.52 18.36
C HIS A 294 11.26 21.04 18.53
N GLN A 295 12.31 21.57 19.19
CA GLN A 295 12.49 23.01 19.37
C GLN A 295 12.63 23.75 18.04
N ARG A 296 13.41 23.20 17.09
CA ARG A 296 13.57 23.78 15.75
C ARG A 296 12.25 23.84 14.98
N LEU A 297 11.48 22.76 15.01
CA LEU A 297 10.20 22.74 14.30
C LEU A 297 9.19 23.71 14.94
N LYS A 298 9.21 23.85 16.28
CA LYS A 298 8.45 24.90 16.97
C LYS A 298 8.89 26.31 16.59
N SER A 299 10.19 26.57 16.45
CA SER A 299 10.68 27.89 16.00
C SER A 299 10.31 28.18 14.54
N CYS A 300 10.12 27.15 13.73
CA CYS A 300 9.55 27.24 12.38
C CYS A 300 8.03 27.45 12.37
N GLY A 301 7.37 27.53 13.54
CA GLY A 301 5.93 27.77 13.68
C GLY A 301 5.05 26.53 13.59
N PHE A 302 5.62 25.31 13.60
CA PHE A 302 4.84 24.09 13.61
C PHE A 302 4.32 23.76 15.01
N GLN A 303 3.03 23.44 15.12
CA GLN A 303 2.42 22.92 16.34
C GLN A 303 2.58 21.40 16.37
N ILE A 304 3.73 20.93 16.85
CA ILE A 304 4.02 19.50 16.95
C ILE A 304 4.39 19.11 18.37
N GLU A 305 4.09 17.88 18.73
CA GLU A 305 4.47 17.25 19.98
C GLU A 305 5.70 16.36 19.80
N LYS A 306 6.50 16.22 20.85
CA LYS A 306 7.77 15.47 20.79
C LYS A 306 7.56 14.02 20.32
N HIS A 307 6.52 13.35 20.81
CA HIS A 307 6.20 11.95 20.49
C HIS A 307 5.76 11.74 19.02
N GLU A 308 5.47 12.80 18.29
CA GLU A 308 5.16 12.75 16.86
C GLU A 308 6.42 12.68 15.99
N ILE A 309 7.61 12.88 16.56
CA ILE A 309 8.89 12.78 15.85
C ILE A 309 9.48 11.39 16.07
N PHE A 310 9.89 10.73 15.00
CA PHE A 310 10.57 9.44 15.04
C PHE A 310 11.89 9.55 14.27
N THR A 311 13.02 9.37 14.96
CA THR A 311 14.34 9.54 14.36
C THR A 311 15.02 8.19 14.17
N SER A 312 16.11 8.15 13.39
CA SER A 312 16.99 6.98 13.34
C SER A 312 17.63 6.67 14.70
N LEU A 313 17.75 7.65 15.61
CA LEU A 313 18.14 7.43 17.00
C LEU A 313 17.01 6.74 17.80
N SER A 314 15.75 7.14 17.59
CA SER A 314 14.59 6.45 18.18
C SER A 314 14.53 4.98 17.74
N ALA A 315 14.73 4.72 16.44
CA ALA A 315 14.80 3.35 15.92
C ALA A 315 15.95 2.53 16.54
N ALA A 316 17.12 3.15 16.74
CA ALA A 316 18.24 2.52 17.44
C ALA A 316 17.89 2.20 18.90
N ARG A 317 17.26 3.15 19.61
CA ARG A 317 16.83 2.99 21.00
C ARG A 317 15.85 1.83 21.13
N ASP A 318 14.83 1.76 20.28
CA ASP A 318 13.84 0.69 20.28
C ASP A 318 14.49 -0.68 20.05
N LEU A 319 15.45 -0.75 19.12
CA LEU A 319 16.22 -1.96 18.87
C LEU A 319 17.07 -2.37 20.10
N ILE A 320 17.71 -1.41 20.76
CA ILE A 320 18.50 -1.63 21.97
C ILE A 320 17.63 -2.19 23.09
N LEU A 321 16.49 -1.56 23.36
CA LEU A 321 15.56 -1.98 24.41
C LEU A 321 14.98 -3.35 24.12
N LYS A 322 14.56 -3.61 22.87
CA LYS A 322 13.98 -4.90 22.46
C LYS A 322 14.94 -6.07 22.66
N ASN A 323 16.24 -5.88 22.40
CA ASN A 323 17.24 -6.94 22.51
C ASN A 323 18.04 -6.87 23.81
N GLN A 324 17.68 -5.97 24.74
CA GLN A 324 18.38 -5.76 26.00
C GLN A 324 19.90 -5.49 25.80
N TYR A 325 20.22 -4.75 24.75
CA TYR A 325 21.60 -4.39 24.46
C TYR A 325 22.14 -3.37 25.47
N ARG A 326 23.44 -3.46 25.73
CA ARG A 326 24.25 -2.49 26.47
C ARG A 326 25.28 -1.92 25.49
N PRO A 327 25.03 -0.74 24.93
CA PRO A 327 25.82 -0.22 23.83
C PRO A 327 27.10 0.50 24.25
N TYR A 328 28.14 0.32 23.46
CA TYR A 328 29.25 1.24 23.33
C TYR A 328 28.90 2.28 22.25
N PHE A 329 28.67 3.52 22.65
CA PHE A 329 28.20 4.58 21.76
C PHE A 329 29.35 5.34 21.10
N ILE A 330 29.33 5.36 19.76
CA ILE A 330 30.14 6.22 18.90
C ILE A 330 29.18 7.20 18.21
N LEU A 331 28.61 8.09 19.03
CA LEU A 331 27.62 9.10 18.64
C LEU A 331 28.08 10.50 19.07
N ASP A 332 27.56 11.53 18.42
CA ASP A 332 27.71 12.92 18.86
C ASP A 332 27.10 13.08 20.27
N ASP A 333 27.71 13.88 21.14
CA ASP A 333 27.22 14.04 22.51
C ASP A 333 25.80 14.61 22.56
N LYS A 334 25.44 15.42 21.56
CA LYS A 334 24.08 15.98 21.41
C LYS A 334 23.01 14.92 21.09
N ALA A 335 23.41 13.76 20.59
CA ALA A 335 22.50 12.64 20.33
C ALA A 335 22.24 11.78 21.57
N MET A 336 23.07 11.91 22.62
CA MET A 336 23.04 11.01 23.79
C MET A 336 21.79 11.17 24.65
N GLU A 337 21.14 12.32 24.60
CA GLU A 337 19.87 12.58 25.29
C GLU A 337 18.79 11.55 24.93
N ASP A 338 18.75 11.11 23.66
CA ASP A 338 17.77 10.10 23.20
C ASP A 338 18.09 8.69 23.76
N PHE A 339 19.25 8.49 24.40
CA PHE A 339 19.68 7.22 25.00
C PHE A 339 19.71 7.24 26.54
N GLU A 340 19.17 8.28 27.17
CA GLU A 340 19.05 8.33 28.63
C GLU A 340 18.34 7.08 29.20
N GLY A 341 18.87 6.56 30.29
CA GLY A 341 18.38 5.35 30.95
C GLY A 341 18.83 4.02 30.35
N ILE A 342 19.61 4.02 29.25
CA ILE A 342 20.23 2.80 28.71
C ILE A 342 21.53 2.51 29.45
N SER A 343 21.70 1.28 29.95
CA SER A 343 22.95 0.84 30.57
C SER A 343 24.05 0.67 29.51
N THR A 344 25.23 1.22 29.80
CA THR A 344 26.43 1.10 28.96
C THR A 344 27.53 0.29 29.65
N GLU A 345 27.22 -0.35 30.78
CA GLU A 345 28.17 -1.21 31.51
C GLU A 345 28.37 -2.54 30.78
N ASP A 346 29.61 -3.05 30.76
CA ASP A 346 30.02 -4.25 30.02
C ASP A 346 29.33 -4.37 28.64
N PRO A 347 29.75 -3.53 27.66
CA PRO A 347 29.04 -3.41 26.40
C PRO A 347 28.96 -4.73 25.62
N ASN A 348 27.76 -5.02 25.10
CA ASN A 348 27.46 -6.16 24.23
C ASN A 348 26.93 -5.74 22.85
N SER A 349 26.92 -4.44 22.56
CA SER A 349 26.69 -3.90 21.23
C SER A 349 27.55 -2.65 21.00
N VAL A 350 27.76 -2.29 19.74
CA VAL A 350 28.39 -1.05 19.32
C VAL A 350 27.36 -0.28 18.50
N VAL A 351 27.08 0.96 18.88
CA VAL A 351 26.16 1.85 18.16
C VAL A 351 26.97 2.98 17.56
N ILE A 352 27.01 3.05 16.24
CA ILE A 352 27.84 4.02 15.49
C ILE A 352 26.99 4.93 14.61
N GLY A 353 27.28 6.22 14.72
CA GLY A 353 26.71 7.30 13.92
C GLY A 353 27.81 8.30 13.54
N LEU A 354 27.45 9.45 12.97
CA LEU A 354 28.44 10.46 12.57
C LEU A 354 28.96 11.24 13.78
N ALA A 355 30.11 10.82 14.31
CA ALA A 355 30.79 11.47 15.43
C ALA A 355 32.28 11.71 15.09
N PRO A 356 32.61 12.73 14.27
CA PRO A 356 33.99 12.94 13.79
C PRO A 356 35.04 13.02 14.89
N GLU A 357 34.71 13.60 16.04
CA GLU A 357 35.63 13.71 17.19
C GLU A 357 35.92 12.36 17.86
N LYS A 358 35.03 11.37 17.67
CA LYS A 358 35.17 10.01 18.20
C LYS A 358 35.76 9.01 17.20
N PHE A 359 36.02 9.44 15.97
CA PHE A 359 36.58 8.59 14.91
C PHE A 359 38.11 8.56 14.95
N ASN A 360 38.66 8.09 16.07
CA ASN A 360 40.10 7.91 16.28
C ASN A 360 40.46 6.44 16.51
N ASP A 361 41.74 6.11 16.36
CA ASP A 361 42.26 4.73 16.44
C ASP A 361 41.88 4.02 17.73
N GLY A 362 41.95 4.71 18.89
CA GLY A 362 41.62 4.13 20.18
C GLY A 362 40.16 3.70 20.30
N ILE A 363 39.22 4.60 19.98
CA ILE A 363 37.77 4.33 20.03
C ILE A 363 37.38 3.24 19.01
N MET A 364 37.92 3.33 17.79
CA MET A 364 37.62 2.35 16.75
C MET A 364 38.21 0.96 17.05
N THR A 365 39.40 0.90 17.65
CA THR A 365 40.01 -0.36 18.10
C THR A 365 39.20 -1.00 19.22
N GLU A 366 38.69 -0.22 20.18
CA GLU A 366 37.83 -0.73 21.24
C GLU A 366 36.53 -1.32 20.68
N ALA A 367 35.87 -0.58 19.77
CA ALA A 367 34.69 -1.07 19.07
C ALA A 367 34.95 -2.37 18.30
N PHE A 368 36.09 -2.43 17.57
CA PHE A 368 36.53 -3.63 16.89
C PHE A 368 36.69 -4.82 17.85
N ARG A 369 37.35 -4.64 19.00
CA ARG A 369 37.54 -5.70 20.01
C ARG A 369 36.22 -6.17 20.60
N LEU A 370 35.31 -5.25 20.93
CA LEU A 370 33.97 -5.61 21.42
C LEU A 370 33.24 -6.51 20.41
N ILE A 371 33.27 -6.15 19.12
CA ILE A 371 32.60 -6.94 18.08
C ILE A 371 33.32 -8.29 17.89
N LYS A 372 34.65 -8.29 17.80
CA LYS A 372 35.43 -9.48 17.42
C LYS A 372 35.61 -10.47 18.57
N GLU A 373 35.85 -9.99 19.78
CA GLU A 373 36.23 -10.81 20.93
C GLU A 373 35.03 -11.10 21.84
N LYS A 374 34.08 -10.17 21.95
CA LYS A 374 32.86 -10.33 22.77
C LYS A 374 31.60 -10.63 21.96
N ASN A 375 31.71 -10.79 20.64
CA ASN A 375 30.57 -10.97 19.72
C ASN A 375 29.51 -9.86 19.87
N ALA A 376 29.95 -8.63 20.16
CA ALA A 376 29.03 -7.50 20.29
C ALA A 376 28.33 -7.20 18.96
N SER A 377 27.03 -6.91 19.01
CA SER A 377 26.26 -6.55 17.81
C SER A 377 26.66 -5.18 17.27
N LEU A 378 26.94 -5.06 15.98
CA LEU A 378 27.23 -3.78 15.33
C LEU A 378 25.95 -3.14 14.80
N ILE A 379 25.60 -1.96 15.30
CA ILE A 379 24.40 -1.19 14.94
C ILE A 379 24.83 0.14 14.35
N ALA A 380 24.44 0.43 13.10
CA ALA A 380 24.74 1.69 12.44
C ALA A 380 23.47 2.55 12.34
N ILE A 381 23.52 3.80 12.79
CA ILE A 381 22.39 4.74 12.62
C ILE A 381 22.08 4.92 11.13
N HIS A 382 23.11 5.09 10.31
CA HIS A 382 23.05 5.08 8.84
C HIS A 382 24.45 4.82 8.26
N LYS A 383 24.54 4.40 6.99
CA LYS A 383 25.82 4.17 6.26
C LYS A 383 26.11 5.23 5.21
N GLY A 384 25.83 6.50 5.54
CA GLY A 384 26.09 7.62 4.64
C GLY A 384 27.57 7.68 4.25
N ARG A 385 27.85 7.76 2.94
CA ARG A 385 29.23 7.77 2.39
C ARG A 385 29.98 9.05 2.73
N TYR A 386 29.30 10.18 2.57
CA TYR A 386 29.84 11.53 2.80
C TYR A 386 28.70 12.49 3.17
N TYR A 387 29.06 13.68 3.63
CA TYR A 387 28.15 14.79 3.87
C TYR A 387 28.81 16.11 3.49
N GLN A 388 28.01 17.11 3.11
CA GLN A 388 28.49 18.42 2.71
C GLN A 388 28.58 19.36 3.92
N LYS A 389 29.70 20.06 4.05
CA LYS A 389 29.89 21.23 4.92
C LYS A 389 30.23 22.46 4.09
N LYS A 390 30.33 23.63 4.74
CA LYS A 390 30.74 24.90 4.11
C LYS A 390 32.12 24.83 3.44
N ASP A 391 33.02 23.99 3.95
CA ASP A 391 34.39 23.80 3.48
C ASP A 391 34.57 22.62 2.51
N GLY A 392 33.50 21.88 2.17
CA GLY A 392 33.55 20.80 1.20
C GLY A 392 32.88 19.50 1.66
N LEU A 393 33.23 18.41 0.97
CA LEU A 393 32.74 17.06 1.29
C LEU A 393 33.57 16.44 2.41
N HIS A 394 32.88 15.90 3.42
CA HIS A 394 33.47 15.21 4.57
C HIS A 394 33.01 13.75 4.60
N LEU A 395 33.83 12.85 5.14
CA LEU A 395 33.48 11.42 5.26
C LEU A 395 32.30 11.21 6.22
N GLY A 396 31.31 10.45 5.77
CA GLY A 396 30.20 10.03 6.62
C GLY A 396 30.57 8.83 7.50
N PRO A 397 29.65 8.38 8.37
CA PRO A 397 29.91 7.25 9.26
C PRO A 397 30.09 5.94 8.49
N GLY A 398 29.59 5.85 7.25
CA GLY A 398 29.66 4.65 6.43
C GLY A 398 31.09 4.15 6.19
N ALA A 399 32.08 5.04 6.09
CA ALA A 399 33.49 4.63 5.94
C ALA A 399 34.01 3.87 7.18
N TYR A 400 33.64 4.34 8.37
CA TYR A 400 34.04 3.74 9.64
C TYR A 400 33.26 2.46 9.95
N VAL A 401 31.96 2.44 9.61
CA VAL A 401 31.13 1.22 9.65
C VAL A 401 31.75 0.15 8.75
N ALA A 402 32.05 0.49 7.49
CA ALA A 402 32.64 -0.47 6.55
C ALA A 402 34.01 -0.98 7.02
N GLY A 403 34.82 -0.14 7.66
CA GLY A 403 36.08 -0.57 8.27
C GLY A 403 35.89 -1.60 9.37
N LEU A 404 34.91 -1.39 10.27
CA LEU A 404 34.56 -2.36 11.30
C LEU A 404 33.99 -3.65 10.71
N GLU A 405 33.09 -3.57 9.73
CA GLU A 405 32.53 -4.73 9.05
C GLU A 405 33.63 -5.56 8.40
N TYR A 406 34.54 -4.91 7.66
CA TYR A 406 35.67 -5.55 7.01
C TYR A 406 36.62 -6.24 8.00
N ALA A 407 37.00 -5.56 9.08
CA ALA A 407 37.93 -6.08 10.06
C ALA A 407 37.35 -7.26 10.87
N THR A 408 36.04 -7.23 11.14
CA THR A 408 35.38 -8.21 12.01
C THR A 408 34.79 -9.39 11.24
N GLY A 409 34.37 -9.16 9.99
CA GLY A 409 33.53 -10.07 9.20
C GLY A 409 32.04 -10.01 9.56
N VAL A 410 31.63 -9.04 10.39
CA VAL A 410 30.24 -8.89 10.88
C VAL A 410 29.57 -7.72 10.16
N GLU A 411 28.43 -7.96 9.52
CA GLU A 411 27.64 -6.90 8.89
C GLU A 411 26.90 -6.03 9.93
N ALA A 412 26.89 -4.72 9.73
CA ALA A 412 26.19 -3.80 10.60
C ALA A 412 24.68 -3.86 10.36
N LYS A 413 23.91 -3.89 11.45
CA LYS A 413 22.47 -3.65 11.40
C LYS A 413 22.19 -2.17 11.26
N VAL A 414 21.73 -1.76 10.09
CA VAL A 414 21.34 -0.37 9.82
C VAL A 414 19.91 -0.12 10.30
N VAL A 415 19.66 1.01 10.98
CA VAL A 415 18.35 1.30 11.59
C VAL A 415 17.61 2.51 11.00
N GLY A 416 18.29 3.37 10.25
CA GLY A 416 17.66 4.51 9.55
C GLY A 416 17.03 4.13 8.20
N LYS A 417 16.37 5.11 7.57
CA LYS A 417 15.95 5.01 6.16
C LYS A 417 17.17 4.66 5.26
N PRO A 418 17.04 3.83 4.22
CA PRO A 418 15.81 3.24 3.66
C PRO A 418 15.44 1.86 4.27
N GLU A 419 15.95 1.50 5.43
CA GLU A 419 15.73 0.15 5.97
C GLU A 419 14.30 -0.09 6.39
N LYS A 420 13.79 -1.31 6.11
CA LYS A 420 12.41 -1.70 6.42
C LYS A 420 12.07 -1.50 7.89
N LEU A 421 13.01 -1.84 8.77
CA LEU A 421 12.84 -1.70 10.22
C LEU A 421 12.49 -0.26 10.64
N PHE A 422 13.02 0.75 9.95
CA PHE A 422 12.72 2.14 10.25
C PHE A 422 11.25 2.46 10.01
N PHE A 423 10.73 2.10 8.83
CA PHE A 423 9.34 2.33 8.46
C PHE A 423 8.38 1.50 9.33
N GLU A 424 8.72 0.23 9.62
CA GLU A 424 7.95 -0.62 10.55
C GLU A 424 7.82 0.03 11.93
N SER A 425 8.95 0.44 12.52
CA SER A 425 8.94 1.05 13.85
C SER A 425 8.20 2.39 13.85
N ALA A 426 8.38 3.23 12.83
CA ALA A 426 7.67 4.49 12.71
C ALA A 426 6.15 4.30 12.65
N LEU A 427 5.65 3.38 11.80
CA LEU A 427 4.21 3.10 11.70
C LEU A 427 3.65 2.46 12.96
N LYS A 428 4.40 1.57 13.61
CA LYS A 428 3.96 0.91 14.85
C LYS A 428 3.60 1.91 15.96
N THR A 429 4.29 3.05 16.02
CA THR A 429 3.97 4.10 17.00
C THR A 429 2.69 4.88 16.70
N LEU A 430 2.09 4.70 15.52
CA LEU A 430 0.75 5.20 15.16
C LEU A 430 -0.34 4.15 15.44
N GLY A 431 0.02 2.87 15.49
CA GLY A 431 -0.84 1.76 15.88
C GLY A 431 -0.39 0.44 15.25
N ASP A 432 -0.79 -0.69 15.86
CA ASP A 432 -0.33 -2.02 15.44
C ASP A 432 -0.97 -2.52 14.12
N ASN A 433 -2.02 -1.86 13.62
CA ASN A 433 -2.84 -2.33 12.50
C ASN A 433 -2.66 -1.52 11.19
N ILE A 434 -1.60 -0.71 11.07
CA ILE A 434 -1.36 0.07 9.85
C ILE A 434 -0.52 -0.76 8.88
N ASP A 435 -1.17 -1.25 7.81
CA ASP A 435 -0.50 -1.89 6.68
C ASP A 435 0.31 -0.84 5.87
N PHE A 436 1.50 -1.23 5.41
CA PHE A 436 2.34 -0.41 4.53
C PHE A 436 1.60 0.11 3.30
N SER A 437 0.75 -0.72 2.69
CA SER A 437 -0.04 -0.34 1.51
C SER A 437 -1.03 0.81 1.78
N ASN A 438 -1.37 1.03 3.04
CA ASN A 438 -2.26 2.12 3.49
C ASN A 438 -1.48 3.35 3.97
N ALA A 439 -0.15 3.34 3.89
CA ALA A 439 0.70 4.45 4.29
C ALA A 439 1.37 5.14 3.09
N VAL A 440 1.63 6.44 3.25
CA VAL A 440 2.39 7.24 2.28
C VAL A 440 3.63 7.82 2.96
N MET A 441 4.77 7.77 2.28
CA MET A 441 5.97 8.54 2.65
C MET A 441 6.05 9.83 1.82
N ILE A 442 6.17 10.99 2.46
CA ILE A 442 6.51 12.26 1.79
C ILE A 442 7.94 12.61 2.16
N GLY A 443 8.80 12.78 1.16
CA GLY A 443 10.21 13.11 1.39
C GLY A 443 10.89 13.72 0.17
N ASP A 444 12.10 14.25 0.35
CA ASP A 444 12.90 14.92 -0.67
C ASP A 444 14.05 14.06 -1.21
N ASP A 445 14.38 12.96 -0.51
CA ASP A 445 15.44 12.03 -0.91
C ASP A 445 14.85 10.84 -1.66
N VAL A 446 15.19 10.72 -2.94
CA VAL A 446 14.69 9.63 -3.78
C VAL A 446 15.10 8.25 -3.27
N ASN A 447 16.28 8.10 -2.66
CA ASN A 447 16.80 6.79 -2.26
C ASN A 447 16.32 6.42 -0.86
N ASP A 448 16.50 7.33 0.10
CA ASP A 448 16.19 7.05 1.50
C ASP A 448 14.67 7.08 1.74
N ASP A 449 13.97 8.06 1.19
CA ASP A 449 12.54 8.27 1.44
C ASP A 449 11.68 7.49 0.44
N ALA A 450 11.79 7.83 -0.84
CA ALA A 450 10.82 7.36 -1.83
C ALA A 450 11.04 5.88 -2.16
N LEU A 451 12.22 5.51 -2.66
CA LEU A 451 12.54 4.12 -2.99
C LEU A 451 12.55 3.23 -1.73
N GLY A 452 12.95 3.76 -0.57
CA GLY A 452 12.86 3.07 0.71
C GLY A 452 11.42 2.69 1.06
N ALA A 453 10.48 3.63 0.95
CA ALA A 453 9.06 3.40 1.19
C ALA A 453 8.45 2.44 0.16
N ILE A 454 8.77 2.60 -1.13
CA ILE A 454 8.28 1.71 -2.20
C ILE A 454 8.71 0.27 -1.95
N LYS A 455 9.98 0.05 -1.56
CA LYS A 455 10.54 -1.27 -1.30
C LYS A 455 9.78 -2.03 -0.19
N VAL A 456 9.18 -1.33 0.76
CA VAL A 456 8.40 -1.94 1.85
C VAL A 456 6.90 -2.03 1.55
N GLY A 457 6.47 -1.58 0.37
CA GLY A 457 5.07 -1.62 -0.09
C GLY A 457 4.25 -0.38 0.24
N MET A 458 4.88 0.71 0.69
CA MET A 458 4.23 2.01 0.85
C MET A 458 4.15 2.75 -0.48
N ARG A 459 3.17 3.65 -0.58
CA ARG A 459 3.18 4.72 -1.58
C ARG A 459 4.22 5.77 -1.19
N SER A 460 4.83 6.43 -2.16
CA SER A 460 5.71 7.57 -1.90
C SER A 460 5.28 8.81 -2.67
N ILE A 461 5.58 10.00 -2.15
CA ILE A 461 5.51 11.28 -2.88
C ILE A 461 6.85 11.98 -2.71
N LEU A 462 7.58 12.16 -3.81
CA LEU A 462 8.86 12.85 -3.82
C LEU A 462 8.64 14.36 -4.01
N VAL A 463 9.12 15.19 -3.07
CA VAL A 463 9.05 16.66 -3.17
C VAL A 463 10.31 17.26 -3.75
N LYS A 464 10.17 18.37 -4.49
CA LYS A 464 11.30 19.03 -5.19
C LYS A 464 12.03 20.09 -4.36
N THR A 465 11.70 20.25 -3.09
CA THR A 465 12.18 21.35 -2.25
C THR A 465 13.57 21.12 -1.64
N GLY A 466 14.09 19.90 -1.65
CA GLY A 466 15.37 19.55 -1.01
C GLY A 466 16.40 18.89 -1.92
N LYS A 467 16.77 17.64 -1.61
CA LYS A 467 17.81 16.86 -2.28
C LYS A 467 17.45 16.41 -3.68
N PHE A 468 16.18 16.49 -4.08
CA PHE A 468 15.71 16.19 -5.43
C PHE A 468 16.63 16.74 -6.52
N ARG A 469 16.92 15.92 -7.53
CA ARG A 469 17.63 16.32 -8.75
C ARG A 469 16.83 15.92 -9.99
N SER A 470 17.02 16.67 -11.08
CA SER A 470 16.42 16.32 -12.37
C SER A 470 16.79 14.88 -12.77
N GLY A 471 15.79 14.11 -13.17
CA GLY A 471 15.89 12.68 -13.45
C GLY A 471 15.42 11.78 -12.30
N ASP A 472 15.31 12.29 -11.07
CA ASP A 472 14.74 11.51 -9.96
C ASP A 472 13.24 11.26 -10.14
N GLU A 473 12.53 12.16 -10.82
CA GLU A 473 11.12 12.01 -11.20
C GLU A 473 10.85 10.79 -12.10
N LEU A 474 11.88 10.22 -12.73
CA LEU A 474 11.75 9.02 -13.56
C LEU A 474 11.75 7.73 -12.73
N LYS A 475 12.10 7.80 -11.44
CA LYS A 475 12.24 6.64 -10.55
C LYS A 475 11.00 6.37 -9.70
N VAL A 476 10.06 7.32 -9.64
CA VAL A 476 8.89 7.29 -8.76
C VAL A 476 7.66 7.79 -9.52
N LYS A 477 6.45 7.31 -9.19
CA LYS A 477 5.24 7.75 -9.91
C LYS A 477 4.70 9.08 -9.44
N ASN A 478 4.83 9.38 -8.15
CA ASN A 478 4.24 10.57 -7.55
C ASN A 478 5.33 11.60 -7.22
N VAL A 479 5.22 12.78 -7.83
CA VAL A 479 6.12 13.90 -7.60
C VAL A 479 5.31 15.17 -7.36
N ALA A 480 5.68 15.90 -6.31
CA ALA A 480 5.05 17.16 -5.92
C ALA A 480 6.10 18.29 -5.93
N ASN A 481 5.69 19.52 -6.24
CA ASN A 481 6.65 20.64 -6.22
C ASN A 481 7.04 21.03 -4.79
N SER A 482 6.14 20.82 -3.83
CA SER A 482 6.34 21.12 -2.41
C SER A 482 5.54 20.16 -1.51
N PHE A 483 5.76 20.24 -0.19
CA PHE A 483 4.94 19.54 0.79
C PHE A 483 3.45 19.92 0.70
N VAL A 484 3.13 21.18 0.39
CA VAL A 484 1.74 21.65 0.24
C VAL A 484 1.05 20.91 -0.91
N ASP A 485 1.72 20.82 -2.08
CA ASP A 485 1.19 20.09 -3.22
C ASP A 485 1.05 18.59 -2.94
N ALA A 486 1.96 18.01 -2.15
CA ALA A 486 1.89 16.61 -1.73
C ALA A 486 0.65 16.34 -0.84
N VAL A 487 0.34 17.26 0.09
CA VAL A 487 -0.88 17.20 0.90
C VAL A 487 -2.12 17.29 0.01
N ASP A 488 -2.13 18.21 -0.96
CA ASP A 488 -3.24 18.33 -1.90
C ASP A 488 -3.46 17.03 -2.70
N MET A 489 -2.37 16.35 -3.12
CA MET A 489 -2.46 15.06 -3.80
C MET A 489 -3.10 13.97 -2.92
N ILE A 490 -2.74 13.92 -1.62
CA ILE A 490 -3.31 12.95 -0.67
C ILE A 490 -4.80 13.21 -0.46
N ILE A 491 -5.19 14.46 -0.19
CA ILE A 491 -6.59 14.83 0.05
C ILE A 491 -7.43 14.61 -1.22
N ALA A 492 -6.85 14.88 -2.38
CA ALA A 492 -7.48 14.62 -3.67
C ALA A 492 -7.57 13.11 -4.02
N ASN A 493 -6.97 12.22 -3.23
CA ASN A 493 -6.75 10.80 -3.55
C ASN A 493 -6.14 10.60 -4.95
N LYS A 494 -5.09 11.39 -5.26
CA LYS A 494 -4.34 11.34 -6.53
C LYS A 494 -2.98 10.66 -6.40
N VAL A 495 -2.72 9.99 -5.28
CA VAL A 495 -1.45 9.26 -5.07
C VAL A 495 -1.59 7.88 -5.70
N GLU A 496 -0.83 7.64 -6.76
CA GLU A 496 -0.77 6.36 -7.46
C GLU A 496 0.03 5.33 -6.65
N ASN A 497 -0.31 4.05 -6.82
CA ASN A 497 0.50 2.96 -6.27
C ASN A 497 1.74 2.78 -7.14
N ASP A 498 2.91 2.73 -6.51
CA ASP A 498 4.21 2.52 -7.17
C ASP A 498 4.37 1.12 -7.76
#